data_AF-A0A519ZQD9-F1
#
_entry.id   AF-A0A519ZQD9-F1
#
_cell.length_a   1.000
_cell.length_b   1.000
_cell.length_c   1.000
_cell.angle_alpha   90.00
_cell.angle_beta   90.00
_cell.angle_gamma   90.00
#
_symmetry.space_group_name_H-M   'P 1'
#
loop_
_entity.id
_entity.type
_entity.pdbx_description
1 polymer ?
#
loop_
_entity_poly.entity_id
_entity_poly.type
_entity_poly.pdbx_seq_one_letter_code
_entity_poly.pdbx_strand_id
1 'polypeptide(L)'
;MDPLLKSSKEVHPFSEEEEEDDEVLDLNKNQEEETILSHWPLLTALLILVVMLTLEFGFKFQLAFPLNLIIYAIAFLLAGYNVLGMAFRKARHFDFSNEFFLMSVATIGAFSIGSYSEGVAVMVFYSIGEWFQDAAVNKAKKSIKALLDIRPDQVTVLRNGSPVVVDPKKIVLDELIQVKSGEKVALD
;
A
#
# COMPACT_ATOMS: atom_id res chain seq x y z
N MET A 1 31.47 66.24 3.88
CA MET A 1 30.08 65.78 3.72
C MET A 1 30.08 64.86 2.51
N ASP A 2 29.87 63.57 2.77
CA ASP A 2 29.55 62.47 1.83
C ASP A 2 28.42 62.83 0.84
N PRO A 3 28.05 62.01 -0.17
CA PRO A 3 28.53 60.64 -0.48
C PRO A 3 28.69 60.28 -1.99
N LEU A 4 29.34 59.13 -2.22
CA LEU A 4 29.04 58.08 -3.22
C LEU A 4 29.30 58.31 -4.73
N LEU A 5 30.42 57.69 -5.11
CA LEU A 5 30.89 57.30 -6.43
C LEU A 5 29.84 56.60 -7.30
N LYS A 6 29.75 57.10 -8.54
CA LYS A 6 28.94 56.61 -9.65
C LYS A 6 29.71 55.54 -10.44
N SER A 7 28.99 54.48 -10.81
CA SER A 7 29.13 53.66 -12.02
C SER A 7 30.36 52.76 -12.18
N SER A 8 30.15 51.45 -12.01
CA SER A 8 30.22 50.45 -13.09
C SER A 8 30.23 49.05 -12.46
N LYS A 9 29.13 48.32 -12.56
CA LYS A 9 29.10 46.86 -12.33
C LYS A 9 28.51 46.20 -13.56
N GLU A 10 29.40 45.45 -14.19
CA GLU A 10 29.30 44.32 -15.11
C GLU A 10 27.90 43.84 -15.49
N VAL A 11 27.71 43.79 -16.81
CA VAL A 11 26.65 43.07 -17.51
C VAL A 11 26.98 41.58 -17.42
N HIS A 12 26.18 40.81 -16.66
CA HIS A 12 26.12 39.37 -16.80
C HIS A 12 25.08 39.00 -17.89
N PRO A 13 25.40 38.09 -18.82
CA PRO A 13 24.48 37.69 -19.87
C PRO A 13 23.40 36.75 -19.32
N PHE A 14 22.19 37.01 -19.80
CA PHE A 14 20.97 36.24 -19.63
C PHE A 14 21.03 34.98 -20.52
N SER A 15 21.18 33.80 -19.91
CA SER A 15 21.04 32.45 -20.49
C SER A 15 21.51 31.48 -19.39
N GLU A 16 20.79 30.49 -18.88
CA GLU A 16 19.60 29.75 -19.29
C GLU A 16 18.75 29.55 -18.03
N GLU A 17 17.46 29.95 -18.06
CA GLU A 17 16.51 29.38 -17.12
C GLU A 17 16.21 27.97 -17.66
N GLU A 18 16.81 26.97 -17.01
CA GLU A 18 16.40 25.58 -17.15
C GLU A 18 14.90 25.54 -16.85
N GLU A 19 14.10 25.16 -17.86
CA GLU A 19 12.73 24.70 -17.67
C GLU A 19 12.82 23.46 -16.78
N GLU A 20 12.74 23.66 -15.45
CA GLU A 20 12.33 22.61 -14.53
C GLU A 20 10.90 22.25 -14.95
N ASP A 21 10.82 21.18 -15.73
CA ASP A 21 9.62 20.38 -15.92
C ASP A 21 8.99 20.17 -14.55
N ASP A 22 7.95 20.96 -14.24
CA ASP A 22 6.95 20.66 -13.22
C ASP A 22 6.19 19.42 -13.69
N GLU A 23 6.89 18.29 -13.73
CA GLU A 23 6.31 16.96 -13.71
C GLU A 23 5.72 16.81 -12.31
N VAL A 24 4.52 17.37 -12.16
CA VAL A 24 3.61 17.06 -11.07
C VAL A 24 3.41 15.56 -11.13
N LEU A 25 4.28 14.84 -10.42
CA LEU A 25 4.20 13.40 -10.21
C LEU A 25 2.79 13.15 -9.71
N ASP A 26 1.95 12.66 -10.61
CA ASP A 26 0.64 12.10 -10.33
C ASP A 26 0.84 10.92 -9.37
N LEU A 27 0.97 11.22 -8.07
CA LEU A 27 1.03 10.26 -6.97
C LEU A 27 -0.32 9.53 -6.78
N ASN A 28 -1.21 9.61 -7.76
CA ASN A 28 -2.53 9.00 -7.75
C ASN A 28 -2.68 7.90 -8.81
N LYS A 29 -1.58 7.23 -9.16
CA LYS A 29 -1.60 5.97 -9.91
C LYS A 29 -1.24 4.84 -8.95
N ASN A 30 -2.20 3.93 -8.74
CA ASN A 30 -2.07 2.62 -8.08
C ASN A 30 -2.42 2.55 -6.57
N GLN A 31 -3.56 3.09 -6.14
CA GLN A 31 -4.17 2.67 -4.86
C GLN A 31 -5.50 1.91 -5.02
N GLU A 32 -5.92 1.66 -6.25
CA GLU A 32 -7.08 0.83 -6.54
C GLU A 32 -6.61 -0.53 -7.03
N GLU A 33 -7.00 -1.56 -6.27
CA GLU A 33 -7.00 -2.99 -6.62
C GLU A 33 -5.80 -3.90 -6.24
N GLU A 34 -5.31 -3.83 -5.00
CA GLU A 34 -4.78 -5.03 -4.31
C GLU A 34 -5.93 -5.77 -3.57
N THR A 35 -7.13 -5.75 -4.15
CA THR A 35 -8.33 -6.36 -3.56
C THR A 35 -8.45 -7.81 -3.97
N ILE A 36 -8.05 -8.71 -3.06
CA ILE A 36 -8.38 -10.14 -2.99
C ILE A 36 -7.76 -11.02 -4.10
N LEU A 37 -7.54 -10.50 -5.32
CA LEU A 37 -7.00 -11.26 -6.45
C LEU A 37 -5.48 -11.51 -6.37
N SER A 38 -4.76 -10.69 -5.61
CA SER A 38 -3.29 -10.77 -5.42
C SER A 38 -2.85 -11.94 -4.52
N HIS A 39 -3.76 -12.50 -3.70
CA HIS A 39 -3.42 -13.50 -2.67
C HIS A 39 -3.63 -14.96 -3.10
N TRP A 40 -3.90 -15.22 -4.39
CA TRP A 40 -4.04 -16.60 -4.90
C TRP A 40 -2.86 -17.53 -4.58
N PRO A 41 -1.58 -17.08 -4.65
CA PRO A 41 -0.43 -17.91 -4.28
C PRO A 41 -0.50 -18.42 -2.84
N LEU A 42 -0.97 -17.59 -1.90
CA LEU A 42 -1.11 -17.96 -0.50
C LEU A 42 -2.14 -19.07 -0.31
N LEU A 43 -3.30 -18.97 -0.98
CA LEU A 43 -4.33 -20.00 -0.91
C LEU A 43 -3.84 -21.33 -1.51
N THR A 44 -3.09 -21.26 -2.61
CA THR A 44 -2.48 -22.48 -3.20
C THR A 44 -1.43 -23.10 -2.28
N ALA A 45 -0.59 -22.30 -1.62
CA ALA A 45 0.38 -22.80 -0.65
C ALA A 45 -0.30 -23.42 0.58
N LEU A 46 -1.36 -22.78 1.09
CA LEU A 46 -2.18 -23.31 2.18
C LEU A 46 -2.82 -24.64 1.79
N LEU A 47 -3.36 -24.75 0.58
CA LEU A 47 -3.94 -25.99 0.08
C LEU A 47 -2.88 -27.11 0.00
N ILE A 48 -1.71 -26.82 -0.56
CA ILE A 48 -0.61 -27.79 -0.65
C ILE A 48 -0.21 -28.26 0.76
N LEU A 49 -0.06 -27.32 1.70
CA LEU A 49 0.28 -27.61 3.08
C LEU A 49 -0.75 -28.53 3.73
N VAL A 50 -2.04 -28.20 3.63
CA VAL A 50 -3.13 -29.01 4.22
C VAL A 50 -3.21 -30.40 3.60
N VAL A 51 -3.08 -30.51 2.27
CA VAL A 51 -3.08 -31.80 1.57
C VAL A 51 -1.90 -32.65 2.02
N MET A 52 -0.70 -32.08 2.08
CA MET A 52 0.49 -32.80 2.53
C MET A 52 0.39 -33.23 4.00
N LEU A 53 -0.10 -32.36 4.88
CA LEU A 53 -0.32 -32.67 6.29
C LEU A 53 -1.35 -33.79 6.45
N THR A 54 -2.40 -33.79 5.63
CA THR A 54 -3.43 -34.84 5.66
C THR A 54 -2.89 -36.18 5.18
N LEU A 55 -2.04 -36.19 4.14
CA LEU A 55 -1.37 -37.41 3.68
C LEU A 55 -0.42 -37.97 4.75
N GLU A 56 0.37 -37.10 5.35
CA GLU A 56 1.36 -37.46 6.35
C GLU A 56 0.72 -37.97 7.66
N PHE A 57 -0.20 -37.20 8.25
CA PHE A 57 -0.79 -37.54 9.55
C PHE A 57 -2.05 -38.41 9.44
N GLY A 58 -2.86 -38.23 8.40
CA GLY A 58 -4.10 -38.98 8.21
C GLY A 58 -3.87 -40.37 7.62
N PHE A 59 -3.08 -40.46 6.54
CA PHE A 59 -2.83 -41.70 5.82
C PHE A 59 -1.50 -42.37 6.19
N LYS A 60 -0.67 -41.74 7.03
CA LYS A 60 0.70 -42.18 7.34
C LYS A 60 1.55 -42.37 6.08
N PHE A 61 1.22 -41.62 5.03
CA PHE A 61 1.89 -41.70 3.74
C PHE A 61 2.93 -40.59 3.68
N GLN A 62 4.19 -40.95 3.86
CA GLN A 62 5.32 -40.03 3.72
C GLN A 62 5.88 -40.13 2.31
N LEU A 63 5.92 -39.00 1.61
CA LEU A 63 6.60 -38.93 0.32
C LEU A 63 8.11 -39.11 0.53
N ALA A 64 8.72 -39.91 -0.33
CA ALA A 64 10.16 -40.10 -0.32
C ALA A 64 10.90 -38.81 -0.72
N PHE A 65 12.10 -38.65 -0.19
CA PHE A 65 13.05 -37.67 -0.70
C PHE A 65 13.44 -38.01 -2.16
N PRO A 66 13.54 -37.03 -3.07
CA PRO A 66 13.48 -35.58 -2.89
C PRO A 66 12.09 -34.97 -3.14
N LEU A 67 11.09 -35.78 -3.47
CA LEU A 67 9.79 -35.29 -3.96
C LEU A 67 9.04 -34.49 -2.87
N ASN A 68 9.16 -34.93 -1.62
CA ASN A 68 8.64 -34.21 -0.45
C ASN A 68 9.23 -32.79 -0.32
N LEU A 69 10.56 -32.69 -0.39
CA LEU A 69 11.29 -31.42 -0.33
C LEU A 69 10.85 -30.47 -1.46
N ILE A 70 10.74 -30.97 -2.69
CA ILE A 70 10.38 -30.13 -3.85
C ILE A 70 8.99 -29.54 -3.68
N ILE A 71 8.01 -30.33 -3.24
CA ILE A 71 6.64 -29.84 -3.09
C ILE A 71 6.54 -28.82 -1.96
N TYR A 72 7.15 -29.08 -0.81
CA TYR A 72 7.18 -28.10 0.27
C TYR A 72 8.01 -26.86 -0.09
N ALA A 73 9.08 -26.98 -0.88
CA ALA A 73 9.83 -25.82 -1.37
C ALA A 73 8.99 -24.93 -2.29
N ILE A 74 8.15 -25.52 -3.16
CA ILE A 74 7.21 -24.77 -3.99
C ILE A 74 6.18 -24.05 -3.11
N ALA A 75 5.58 -24.75 -2.14
CA ALA A 75 4.62 -24.15 -1.21
C ALA A 75 5.24 -23.02 -0.38
N PHE A 76 6.48 -23.22 0.08
CA PHE A 76 7.27 -22.23 0.81
C PHE A 76 7.49 -20.96 -0.02
N LEU A 77 7.90 -21.10 -1.28
CA LEU A 77 8.11 -19.95 -2.16
C LEU A 77 6.79 -19.23 -2.47
N LEU A 78 5.70 -19.96 -2.72
CA LEU A 78 4.38 -19.36 -2.97
C LEU A 78 3.86 -18.55 -1.77
N ALA A 79 4.04 -19.06 -0.55
CA ALA A 79 3.62 -18.35 0.66
C ALA A 79 4.58 -17.23 1.07
N GLY A 80 5.88 -17.43 0.85
CA GLY A 80 6.95 -16.62 1.45
C GLY A 80 7.66 -15.65 0.52
N TYR A 81 7.37 -15.60 -0.79
CA TYR A 81 8.14 -14.78 -1.74
C TYR A 81 8.31 -13.31 -1.30
N ASN A 82 7.24 -12.68 -0.80
CA ASN A 82 7.27 -11.32 -0.28
C ASN A 82 8.20 -11.19 0.93
N VAL A 83 8.08 -12.12 1.88
CA VAL A 83 8.89 -12.14 3.11
C VAL A 83 10.36 -12.34 2.77
N LEU A 84 10.68 -13.33 1.93
CA LEU A 84 12.05 -13.61 1.51
C LEU A 84 12.66 -12.41 0.79
N GLY A 85 11.89 -11.73 -0.07
CA GLY A 85 12.33 -10.51 -0.74
C GLY A 85 12.59 -9.36 0.24
N MET A 86 11.74 -9.20 1.28
CA MET A 86 11.96 -8.22 2.34
C MET A 86 13.18 -8.57 3.19
N ALA A 87 13.30 -9.82 3.62
CA ALA A 87 14.43 -10.34 4.38
C ALA A 87 15.75 -10.12 3.65
N PHE A 88 15.80 -10.43 2.34
CA PHE A 88 17.00 -10.22 1.53
C PHE A 88 17.36 -8.74 1.41
N ARG A 89 16.38 -7.86 1.18
CA ARG A 89 16.61 -6.41 1.15
C ARG A 89 17.14 -5.87 2.48
N LYS A 90 16.56 -6.31 3.61
CA LYS A 90 16.97 -5.86 4.95
C LYS A 90 18.31 -6.44 5.39
N ALA A 91 18.59 -7.69 5.06
CA ALA A 91 19.88 -8.34 5.31
C ALA A 91 21.03 -7.60 4.63
N ARG A 92 20.82 -7.09 3.39
CA ARG A 92 21.83 -6.26 2.70
C ARG A 92 22.16 -4.94 3.42
N HIS A 93 21.25 -4.44 4.25
CA HIS A 93 21.46 -3.22 5.05
C HIS A 93 21.99 -3.52 6.47
N PHE A 94 22.43 -4.76 6.73
CA PHE A 94 22.93 -5.22 8.04
C PHE A 94 21.88 -5.14 9.18
N ASP A 95 20.59 -5.04 8.86
CA ASP A 95 19.51 -5.13 9.85
C ASP A 95 19.13 -6.60 10.10
N PHE A 96 20.01 -7.31 10.82
CA PHE A 96 19.82 -8.74 11.14
C PHE A 96 18.82 -9.00 12.26
N SER A 97 18.42 -7.97 13.03
CA SER A 97 17.43 -8.11 14.11
C SER A 97 16.00 -8.00 13.61
N ASN A 98 15.80 -8.01 12.29
CA ASN A 98 14.48 -7.88 11.70
C ASN A 98 13.68 -9.18 11.74
N GLU A 99 12.36 -9.08 11.95
CA GLU A 99 11.44 -10.22 11.96
C GLU A 99 11.52 -11.05 10.66
N PHE A 100 11.62 -10.38 9.50
CA PHE A 100 11.69 -11.07 8.21
C PHE A 100 12.96 -11.91 8.07
N PHE A 101 14.07 -11.38 8.58
CA PHE A 101 15.34 -12.10 8.57
C PHE A 101 15.28 -13.29 9.52
N LEU A 102 14.81 -13.09 10.76
CA LEU A 102 14.68 -14.15 11.76
C LEU A 102 13.75 -15.28 11.27
N MET A 103 12.61 -14.92 10.68
CA MET A 103 11.65 -15.88 10.12
C MET A 103 12.24 -16.64 8.91
N SER A 104 13.02 -15.98 8.06
CA SER A 104 13.70 -16.64 6.93
C SER A 104 14.78 -17.61 7.42
N VAL A 105 15.60 -17.23 8.39
CA VAL A 105 16.62 -18.11 8.97
C VAL A 105 15.97 -19.30 9.69
N ALA A 106 14.90 -19.07 10.45
CA ALA A 106 14.17 -20.13 11.14
C ALA A 106 13.59 -21.17 10.16
N THR A 107 12.98 -20.70 9.07
CA THR A 107 12.38 -21.59 8.06
C THR A 107 13.43 -22.33 7.23
N ILE A 108 14.55 -21.69 6.89
CA ILE A 108 15.71 -22.38 6.28
C ILE A 108 16.27 -23.43 7.24
N GLY A 109 16.36 -23.12 8.53
CA GLY A 109 16.76 -24.06 9.58
C GLY A 109 15.83 -25.27 9.65
N ALA A 110 14.51 -25.04 9.61
CA ALA A 110 13.51 -26.11 9.58
C ALA A 110 13.69 -27.02 8.34
N PHE A 111 13.91 -26.43 7.17
CA PHE A 111 14.23 -27.20 5.95
C PHE A 111 15.54 -27.97 6.07
N SER A 112 16.54 -27.43 6.75
CA SER A 112 17.85 -28.08 6.92
C SER A 112 17.79 -29.33 7.80
N ILE A 113 16.81 -29.42 8.72
CA ILE A 113 16.59 -30.58 9.59
C ILE A 113 15.48 -31.52 9.10
N GLY A 114 14.91 -31.26 7.91
CA GLY A 114 13.82 -32.07 7.34
C GLY A 114 12.41 -31.71 7.82
N SER A 115 12.27 -30.66 8.61
CA SER A 115 11.01 -30.12 9.15
C SER A 115 10.36 -29.17 8.14
N TYR A 116 10.06 -29.69 6.95
CA TYR A 116 9.58 -28.88 5.82
C TYR A 116 8.19 -28.30 6.07
N SER A 117 7.29 -29.11 6.64
CA SER A 117 5.90 -28.74 6.87
C SER A 117 5.78 -27.54 7.81
N GLU A 118 6.61 -27.51 8.86
CA GLU A 118 6.65 -26.44 9.84
C GLU A 118 7.23 -25.16 9.23
N GLY A 119 8.28 -25.27 8.42
CA GLY A 119 8.84 -24.11 7.70
C GLY A 119 7.83 -23.45 6.76
N VAL A 120 7.03 -24.25 6.06
CA VAL A 120 5.94 -23.75 5.20
C VAL A 120 4.81 -23.15 6.03
N ALA A 121 4.41 -23.80 7.13
CA ALA A 121 3.35 -23.33 8.00
C ALA A 121 3.66 -21.94 8.59
N VAL A 122 4.91 -21.69 8.99
CA VAL A 122 5.35 -20.37 9.47
C VAL A 122 5.10 -19.28 8.43
N MET A 123 5.48 -19.51 7.17
CA MET A 123 5.25 -18.54 6.07
C MET A 123 3.77 -18.35 5.78
N VAL A 124 2.99 -19.43 5.74
CA VAL A 124 1.55 -19.37 5.49
C VAL A 124 0.84 -18.57 6.58
N PHE A 125 1.13 -18.83 7.86
CA PHE A 125 0.50 -18.10 8.96
C PHE A 125 0.89 -16.64 9.02
N TYR A 126 2.15 -16.32 8.76
CA TYR A 126 2.58 -14.93 8.65
C TYR A 126 1.79 -14.20 7.54
N SER A 127 1.74 -14.77 6.34
CA SER A 127 1.07 -14.14 5.20
C SER A 127 -0.44 -14.01 5.38
N ILE A 128 -1.09 -14.96 6.06
CA ILE A 128 -2.50 -14.83 6.46
C ILE A 128 -2.68 -13.71 7.49
N GLY A 129 -1.77 -13.61 8.47
CA GLY A 129 -1.78 -12.55 9.48
C GLY A 129 -1.66 -11.16 8.86
N GLU A 130 -0.72 -10.98 7.93
CA GLU A 130 -0.54 -9.73 7.20
C GLU A 130 -1.79 -9.37 6.39
N TRP A 131 -2.40 -10.35 5.72
CA TRP A 131 -3.64 -10.13 4.99
C TRP A 131 -4.78 -9.62 5.89
N PHE A 132 -4.94 -10.19 7.09
CA PHE A 132 -5.93 -9.71 8.05
C PHE A 132 -5.59 -8.32 8.61
N GLN A 133 -4.31 -8.04 8.84
CA GLN A 133 -3.83 -6.73 9.29
C GLN A 133 -4.17 -5.66 8.24
N ASP A 134 -3.84 -5.90 6.97
CA ASP A 134 -4.15 -4.99 5.87
C ASP A 134 -5.65 -4.75 5.72
N ALA A 135 -6.46 -5.81 5.79
CA ALA A 135 -7.91 -5.71 5.74
C ALA A 135 -8.46 -4.84 6.89
N ALA A 136 -7.91 -5.00 8.10
CA ALA A 136 -8.30 -4.20 9.26
C ALA A 136 -7.90 -2.72 9.10
N VAL A 137 -6.68 -2.44 8.66
CA VAL A 137 -6.18 -1.08 8.43
C VAL A 137 -7.00 -0.38 7.34
N ASN A 138 -7.29 -1.06 6.23
CA ASN A 138 -8.10 -0.51 5.14
C ASN A 138 -9.52 -0.19 5.58
N LYS A 139 -10.14 -1.07 6.38
CA LYS A 139 -11.46 -0.83 6.97
C LYS A 139 -11.45 0.39 7.90
N ALA A 140 -10.41 0.56 8.72
CA ALA A 140 -10.26 1.72 9.59
C ALA A 140 -10.10 3.02 8.77
N LYS A 141 -9.21 3.04 7.78
CA LYS A 141 -9.01 4.19 6.87
C LYS A 141 -10.31 4.59 6.16
N LYS A 142 -11.06 3.62 5.63
CA LYS A 142 -12.34 3.88 4.96
C LYS A 142 -13.38 4.50 5.90
N SER A 143 -13.42 4.05 7.15
CA SER A 143 -14.34 4.58 8.16
C SER A 143 -14.00 6.03 8.53
N ILE A 144 -12.70 6.35 8.67
CA ILE A 144 -12.24 7.73 8.90
C ILE A 144 -12.56 8.62 7.70
N LYS A 145 -12.31 8.13 6.46
CA LYS A 145 -12.63 8.88 5.24
C LYS A 145 -14.13 9.21 5.17
N ALA A 146 -15.01 8.25 5.50
CA ALA A 146 -16.45 8.49 5.52
C ALA A 146 -16.91 9.55 6.55
N LEU A 147 -16.16 9.72 7.65
CA LEU A 147 -16.43 10.79 8.63
C LEU A 147 -15.91 12.16 8.17
N LEU A 148 -14.85 12.20 7.36
CA LEU A 148 -14.30 13.44 6.80
C LEU A 148 -15.05 13.92 5.55
N ASP A 149 -15.71 13.01 4.83
CA ASP A 149 -16.41 13.28 3.56
C ASP A 149 -17.82 13.89 3.75
N ILE A 150 -17.91 14.91 4.60
CA ILE A 150 -19.16 15.63 4.90
C ILE A 150 -19.37 16.83 3.96
N ARG A 151 -18.46 17.08 3.01
CA ARG A 151 -18.60 18.19 2.06
C ARG A 151 -19.64 17.83 0.98
N PRO A 152 -20.71 18.62 0.80
CA PRO A 152 -21.65 18.40 -0.29
C PRO A 152 -20.99 18.74 -1.63
N ASP A 153 -21.21 17.89 -2.63
CA ASP A 153 -20.63 18.03 -3.98
C ASP A 153 -21.27 19.15 -4.81
N GLN A 154 -22.45 19.63 -4.39
CA GLN A 154 -23.23 20.61 -5.13
C GLN A 154 -23.88 21.61 -4.17
N VAL A 155 -23.92 22.86 -4.60
CA VAL A 155 -24.51 23.97 -3.86
C VAL A 155 -25.43 24.73 -4.80
N THR A 156 -26.61 25.13 -4.31
CA THR A 156 -27.53 25.96 -5.09
C THR A 156 -27.29 27.42 -4.75
N VAL A 157 -26.89 28.22 -5.74
CA VAL A 157 -26.72 29.67 -5.61
C VAL A 157 -27.85 30.40 -6.34
N LEU A 158 -28.24 31.56 -5.82
CA LEU A 158 -29.26 32.41 -6.39
C LEU A 158 -28.59 33.49 -7.25
N ARG A 159 -28.59 33.33 -8.57
CA ARG A 159 -28.06 34.34 -9.51
C ARG A 159 -29.22 34.93 -10.30
N ASN A 160 -29.35 36.26 -10.29
CA ASN A 160 -30.43 36.98 -10.98
C ASN A 160 -31.84 36.45 -10.63
N GLY A 161 -32.06 36.07 -9.37
CA GLY A 161 -33.34 35.54 -8.88
C GLY A 161 -33.67 34.11 -9.30
N SER A 162 -32.78 33.43 -10.04
CA SER A 162 -32.95 32.03 -10.43
C SER A 162 -31.97 31.12 -9.67
N PRO A 163 -32.42 29.96 -9.18
CA PRO A 163 -31.53 28.99 -8.55
C PRO A 163 -30.67 28.28 -9.61
N VAL A 164 -29.36 28.27 -9.39
CA VAL A 164 -28.37 27.62 -10.25
C VAL A 164 -27.53 26.67 -9.39
N VAL A 165 -27.40 25.42 -9.83
CA VAL A 165 -26.58 24.43 -9.14
C VAL A 165 -25.14 24.55 -9.63
N VAL A 166 -24.22 24.76 -8.69
CA VAL A 166 -22.80 24.94 -8.97
C VAL A 166 -21.96 24.07 -8.03
N ASP A 167 -20.77 23.72 -8.50
CA ASP A 167 -19.75 23.08 -7.66
C ASP A 167 -19.31 24.08 -6.56
N PRO A 168 -19.17 23.67 -5.29
CA PRO A 168 -18.71 24.54 -4.20
C PRO A 168 -17.42 25.31 -4.52
N LYS A 169 -16.54 24.78 -5.37
CA LYS A 169 -15.27 25.41 -5.77
C LYS A 169 -15.44 26.60 -6.72
N LYS A 170 -16.60 26.77 -7.35
CA LYS A 170 -16.89 27.84 -8.33
C LYS A 170 -17.70 29.00 -7.74
N ILE A 171 -17.98 28.95 -6.44
CA ILE A 171 -18.71 30.00 -5.73
C ILE A 171 -17.75 31.13 -5.40
N VAL A 172 -18.17 32.36 -5.67
CA VAL A 172 -17.43 33.57 -5.30
C VAL A 172 -17.98 34.13 -3.99
N LEU A 173 -17.14 34.89 -3.28
CA LEU A 173 -17.55 35.61 -2.08
C LEU A 173 -18.75 36.53 -2.39
N ASP A 174 -19.66 36.68 -1.42
CA ASP A 174 -20.92 37.45 -1.51
C ASP A 174 -22.06 36.86 -2.38
N GLU A 175 -22.00 35.59 -2.79
CA GLU A 175 -23.16 34.92 -3.42
C GLU A 175 -24.22 34.44 -2.40
N LEU A 176 -25.49 34.60 -2.77
CA LEU A 176 -26.64 34.10 -2.00
C LEU A 176 -26.84 32.60 -2.24
N ILE A 177 -26.68 31.80 -1.21
CA ILE A 177 -26.90 30.34 -1.27
C ILE A 177 -28.35 30.04 -0.88
N GLN A 178 -29.01 29.19 -1.66
CA GLN A 178 -30.30 28.63 -1.32
C GLN A 178 -30.10 27.25 -0.67
N VAL A 179 -30.45 27.12 0.60
CA VAL A 179 -30.41 25.85 1.34
C VAL A 179 -31.84 25.39 1.60
N LYS A 180 -32.21 24.21 1.10
CA LYS A 180 -33.52 23.59 1.39
C LYS A 180 -33.47 22.79 2.69
N SER A 181 -34.64 22.54 3.27
CA SER A 181 -34.74 21.72 4.48
C SER A 181 -34.17 20.32 4.23
N GLY A 182 -33.17 19.92 5.02
CA GLY A 182 -32.46 18.64 4.89
C GLY A 182 -31.17 18.67 4.05
N GLU A 183 -30.84 19.79 3.40
CA GLU A 183 -29.56 19.94 2.67
C GLU A 183 -28.42 20.35 3.62
N LYS A 184 -27.21 19.83 3.37
CA LYS A 184 -26.00 20.17 4.14
C LYS A 184 -25.44 21.51 3.66
N VAL A 185 -25.04 22.38 4.60
CA VAL A 185 -24.39 23.66 4.30
C VAL A 185 -22.93 23.40 3.91
N ALA A 186 -22.52 23.89 2.74
CA ALA A 186 -21.28 23.52 2.06
C ALA A 186 -20.07 24.41 2.34
N LEU A 187 -20.33 25.59 2.90
CA LEU A 187 -19.42 26.73 2.97
C LEU A 187 -19.57 27.41 4.34
N ASP A 188 -18.45 27.84 4.92
CA ASP A 188 -18.35 28.72 6.11
C ASP A 188 -17.94 30.12 5.65
#